data_AF-A0A8I5ZVH9-F1
#
_entry.id   AF-A0A8I5ZVH9-F1
#
_cell.length_a   1.000
_cell.length_b   1.000
_cell.length_c   1.000
_cell.angle_alpha   90.00
_cell.angle_beta   90.00
_cell.angle_gamma   90.00
#
_symmetry.space_group_name_H-M   'P 1'
#
loop_
_entity.id
_entity.type
_entity.pdbx_description
1 polymer ?
#
loop_
_entity_poly.entity_id
_entity_poly.type
_entity_poly.pdbx_seq_one_letter_code
_entity_poly.pdbx_strand_id
1 'polypeptide(L)'
;MPRGQKSKLNVRGTHRQAINYAQAFEDAKETVEPTEESSSESGGTFEVPEKQSVSTMNIDLFSILDGSSTDLDDAESLFRNYHTINNQDLLARKVLVLVQILLKNYKIKQLTTMEDMMQVIDKEEINDFPEMLRKAAERLADVFAVELREVESSRRVYDLISKLKLPNNGRVRAGQGFPKTGFLMTVLGIIFMSGNCAREEDIWRTLRYMGVYSGKKHQIYGEPRKLITQNFVKLKYLEYRQVANSNPPQYEFLWGPKAYAETNKMTILKFVAKVNDIPPSCFPDLYEEALKDDQGKNQSNRNVSSAICPKARAFTFVMCPGFACFPAQV
;
A
#
# COMPACT_ATOMS: atom_id res chain seq x y z
N MET A 1 -41.13 -36.98 25.00
CA MET A 1 -40.40 -35.74 24.66
C MET A 1 -39.72 -35.92 23.30
N PRO A 2 -40.25 -35.39 22.17
CA PRO A 2 -39.70 -35.74 20.86
C PRO A 2 -38.80 -34.64 20.26
N ARG A 3 -37.56 -35.05 19.97
CA ARG A 3 -36.71 -34.79 18.79
C ARG A 3 -37.04 -33.56 17.92
N GLY A 4 -36.11 -32.60 17.88
CA GLY A 4 -36.01 -31.58 16.83
C GLY A 4 -35.03 -31.97 15.72
N GLN A 5 -35.56 -32.34 14.55
CA GLN A 5 -34.85 -32.41 13.27
C GLN A 5 -34.98 -31.06 12.54
N LYS A 6 -33.89 -30.32 12.30
CA LYS A 6 -33.69 -29.29 11.25
C LYS A 6 -32.16 -29.09 11.10
N SER A 7 -31.50 -28.99 9.95
CA SER A 7 -31.83 -29.06 8.52
C SER A 7 -30.50 -29.25 7.77
N LYS A 8 -30.32 -30.34 7.02
CA LYS A 8 -29.12 -30.65 6.20
C LYS A 8 -29.24 -30.14 4.74
N LEU A 9 -29.87 -28.98 4.54
CA LEU A 9 -30.13 -28.41 3.21
C LEU A 9 -29.59 -26.98 3.15
N ASN A 10 -28.27 -26.82 2.93
CA ASN A 10 -27.71 -25.57 2.38
C ASN A 10 -26.27 -25.72 1.83
N VAL A 11 -25.58 -26.83 2.08
CA VAL A 11 -24.19 -27.02 1.59
C VAL A 11 -24.11 -27.28 0.07
N ARG A 12 -25.21 -27.70 -0.58
CA ARG A 12 -25.23 -27.97 -2.03
C ARG A 12 -25.39 -26.72 -2.91
N GLY A 13 -25.84 -25.59 -2.35
CA GLY A 13 -26.02 -24.34 -3.10
C GLY A 13 -24.70 -23.62 -3.36
N THR A 14 -23.86 -23.51 -2.33
CA THR A 14 -22.58 -22.81 -2.35
C THR A 14 -21.57 -23.46 -3.30
N HIS A 15 -21.54 -24.81 -3.32
CA HIS A 15 -20.60 -25.55 -4.16
C HIS A 15 -20.91 -25.47 -5.67
N ARG A 16 -22.19 -25.33 -6.05
CA ARG A 16 -22.59 -25.14 -7.46
C ARG A 16 -22.24 -23.76 -7.97
N GLN A 17 -22.34 -22.74 -7.11
CA GLN A 17 -21.94 -21.38 -7.47
C GLN A 17 -20.43 -21.30 -7.72
N ALA A 18 -19.60 -21.84 -6.81
CA ALA A 18 -18.14 -21.89 -6.98
C ALA A 18 -17.68 -22.59 -8.27
N ILE A 19 -18.38 -23.65 -8.71
CA ILE A 19 -18.06 -24.36 -9.97
C ILE A 19 -18.38 -23.51 -11.21
N ASN A 20 -19.53 -22.85 -11.24
CA ASN A 20 -19.88 -21.96 -12.36
C ASN A 20 -18.90 -20.77 -12.46
N TYR A 21 -18.38 -20.28 -11.33
CA TYR A 21 -17.34 -19.25 -11.29
C TYR A 21 -15.95 -19.74 -11.72
N ALA A 22 -15.70 -21.04 -11.64
CA ALA A 22 -14.44 -21.62 -12.11
C ALA A 22 -14.37 -21.56 -13.64
N GLN A 23 -15.45 -21.95 -14.31
CA GLN A 23 -15.57 -22.04 -15.77
C GLN A 23 -15.49 -20.68 -16.47
N ALA A 24 -16.14 -19.63 -15.92
CA ALA A 24 -16.09 -18.28 -16.51
C ALA A 24 -14.68 -17.65 -16.55
N PHE A 25 -13.73 -18.16 -15.74
CA PHE A 25 -12.36 -17.66 -15.68
C PHE A 25 -11.40 -18.42 -16.60
N GLU A 26 -11.76 -19.64 -17.04
CA GLU A 26 -10.98 -20.39 -18.02
C GLU A 26 -11.28 -19.90 -19.45
N ASP A 27 -12.53 -19.56 -19.75
CA ASP A 27 -12.95 -19.10 -21.08
C ASP A 27 -12.41 -17.70 -21.45
N ALA A 28 -11.88 -16.93 -20.49
CA ALA A 28 -11.30 -15.61 -20.72
C ALA A 28 -9.80 -15.62 -21.06
N LYS A 29 -9.13 -16.77 -21.02
CA LYS A 29 -7.67 -16.90 -21.27
C LYS A 29 -7.30 -17.40 -22.66
N GLU A 30 -8.28 -17.71 -23.51
CA GLU A 30 -8.04 -18.32 -24.81
C GLU A 30 -8.67 -17.47 -25.90
N THR A 31 -7.94 -16.48 -26.43
CA THR A 31 -8.01 -15.91 -27.80
C THR A 31 -7.12 -14.66 -27.86
N VAL A 32 -6.15 -14.65 -28.78
CA VAL A 32 -5.61 -13.52 -29.59
C VAL A 32 -4.13 -13.82 -29.91
N GLU A 33 -3.88 -14.31 -31.13
CA GLU A 33 -2.56 -14.31 -31.78
C GLU A 33 -2.26 -12.95 -32.43
N PRO A 34 -0.98 -12.57 -32.60
CA PRO A 34 -0.60 -11.29 -33.21
C PRO A 34 -0.28 -11.43 -34.71
N THR A 35 -0.55 -10.39 -35.49
CA THR A 35 0.10 -10.20 -36.80
C THR A 35 0.48 -8.73 -36.96
N GLU A 36 1.78 -8.52 -37.13
CA GLU A 36 2.46 -7.25 -37.39
C GLU A 36 2.36 -6.90 -38.89
N GLU A 37 2.28 -5.60 -39.23
CA GLU A 37 3.10 -4.95 -40.28
C GLU A 37 2.82 -3.44 -40.40
N SER A 38 3.75 -2.76 -41.06
CA SER A 38 4.31 -1.44 -40.75
C SER A 38 3.82 -0.21 -41.53
N SER A 39 4.12 0.98 -40.95
CA SER A 39 4.49 2.29 -41.58
C SER A 39 3.46 3.00 -42.48
N SER A 40 3.31 4.34 -42.57
CA SER A 40 4.18 5.50 -42.28
C SER A 40 3.36 6.81 -42.35
N GLU A 41 3.80 7.82 -41.57
CA GLU A 41 3.77 9.30 -41.73
C GLU A 41 2.62 10.03 -42.46
N SER A 42 1.96 11.00 -41.80
CA SER A 42 2.41 12.41 -41.78
C SER A 42 1.35 13.38 -41.19
N GLY A 43 1.84 14.38 -40.44
CA GLY A 43 1.38 15.78 -40.40
C GLY A 43 -0.07 16.11 -40.01
N GLY A 44 -0.27 16.64 -38.80
CA GLY A 44 -1.50 17.35 -38.47
C GLY A 44 -1.50 17.94 -37.06
N THR A 45 -1.16 19.23 -36.97
CA THR A 45 -1.26 20.11 -35.80
C THR A 45 -2.61 20.01 -35.11
N PHE A 46 -2.66 19.70 -33.80
CA PHE A 46 -3.87 19.90 -33.00
C PHE A 46 -3.56 20.52 -31.63
N GLU A 47 -4.45 21.46 -31.31
CA GLU A 47 -4.50 22.35 -30.16
C GLU A 47 -4.55 21.62 -28.82
N VAL A 48 -3.97 22.26 -27.80
CA VAL A 48 -3.99 21.84 -26.40
C VAL A 48 -5.41 22.07 -25.83
N PRO A 49 -6.13 21.06 -25.32
CA PRO A 49 -7.30 21.28 -24.50
C PRO A 49 -6.89 21.39 -23.02
N GLU A 50 -7.52 22.35 -22.34
CA GLU A 50 -7.37 22.69 -20.93
C GLU A 50 -7.46 21.49 -19.97
N LYS A 51 -6.66 21.56 -18.90
CA LYS A 51 -6.62 20.61 -17.78
C LYS A 51 -7.99 20.52 -17.10
N GLN A 52 -8.76 19.48 -17.40
CA GLN A 52 -9.81 19.00 -16.50
C GLN A 52 -9.17 18.35 -15.27
N SER A 53 -9.47 18.89 -14.11
CA SER A 53 -9.05 18.36 -12.81
C SER A 53 -9.77 17.03 -12.54
N VAL A 54 -9.07 15.91 -12.71
CA VAL A 54 -9.55 14.61 -12.21
C VAL A 54 -9.27 14.58 -10.71
N SER A 55 -10.29 14.88 -9.91
CA SER A 55 -10.25 14.72 -8.46
C SER A 55 -10.30 13.23 -8.11
N THR A 56 -9.14 12.57 -8.11
CA THR A 56 -8.99 11.23 -7.54
C THR A 56 -9.20 11.35 -6.03
N MET A 57 -10.35 10.87 -5.53
CA MET A 57 -10.61 10.86 -4.10
C MET A 57 -9.59 9.96 -3.41
N ASN A 58 -8.58 10.57 -2.80
CA ASN A 58 -7.78 9.95 -1.74
C ASN A 58 -8.67 9.85 -0.49
N ILE A 59 -9.66 8.96 -0.54
CA ILE A 59 -10.40 8.53 0.64
C ILE A 59 -9.35 7.89 1.55
N ASP A 60 -9.10 8.55 2.67
CA ASP A 60 -8.09 8.16 3.63
C ASP A 60 -8.38 6.73 4.12
N LEU A 61 -7.64 5.77 3.57
CA LEU A 61 -7.73 4.36 3.93
C LEU A 61 -7.56 4.16 5.44
N PHE A 62 -6.83 5.06 6.11
CA PHE A 62 -6.69 5.07 7.57
C PHE A 62 -8.00 5.46 8.27
N SER A 63 -8.73 6.46 7.77
CA SER A 63 -10.02 6.88 8.32
C SER A 63 -11.08 5.76 8.27
N ILE A 64 -11.08 4.92 7.22
CA ILE A 64 -12.04 3.80 7.13
C ILE A 64 -11.65 2.62 8.04
N LEU A 65 -10.36 2.48 8.35
CA LEU A 65 -9.88 1.50 9.33
C LEU A 65 -10.13 1.97 10.78
N ASP A 66 -10.24 3.28 11.01
CA ASP A 66 -10.40 3.91 12.33
C ASP A 66 -11.87 4.08 12.78
N GLY A 67 -12.86 3.82 11.93
CA GLY A 67 -14.29 4.05 12.20
C GLY A 67 -15.11 2.77 12.38
N SER A 68 -15.59 2.54 13.62
CA SER A 68 -16.57 1.52 14.01
C SER A 68 -16.05 0.07 14.02
N SER A 69 -16.25 -0.61 15.16
CA SER A 69 -16.22 -2.07 15.29
C SER A 69 -17.37 -2.71 14.51
N THR A 70 -17.61 -2.28 13.28
CA THR A 70 -18.59 -2.91 12.40
C THR A 70 -18.03 -4.29 12.14
N ASP A 71 -18.56 -5.26 12.88
CA ASP A 71 -18.43 -6.66 12.57
C ASP A 71 -18.64 -6.79 11.06
N LEU A 72 -17.75 -7.47 10.34
CA LEU A 72 -17.92 -7.64 8.89
C LEU A 72 -19.23 -8.36 8.54
N ASP A 73 -19.93 -8.90 9.54
CA ASP A 73 -21.29 -9.41 9.44
C ASP A 73 -22.28 -8.31 8.98
N ASP A 74 -21.93 -7.03 9.17
CA ASP A 74 -22.64 -5.85 8.69
C ASP A 74 -22.06 -5.27 7.38
N ALA A 75 -21.30 -6.05 6.59
CA ALA A 75 -20.91 -5.66 5.24
C ALA A 75 -22.15 -5.28 4.40
N GLU A 76 -23.26 -5.99 4.57
CA GLU A 76 -24.55 -5.68 3.94
C GLU A 76 -25.14 -4.33 4.39
N SER A 77 -24.84 -3.87 5.61
CA SER A 77 -25.24 -2.54 6.11
C SER A 77 -24.44 -1.41 5.46
N LEU A 78 -23.18 -1.65 5.09
CA LEU A 78 -22.35 -0.69 4.35
C LEU A 78 -22.88 -0.45 2.93
N PHE A 79 -23.55 -1.45 2.34
CA PHE A 79 -24.15 -1.37 1.01
C PHE A 79 -25.59 -0.83 0.99
N ARG A 80 -26.36 -1.00 2.08
CA ARG A 80 -27.81 -0.69 2.10
C ARG A 80 -28.18 0.79 1.99
N ASN A 81 -27.25 1.71 2.23
CA ASN A 81 -27.57 3.14 2.40
C ASN A 81 -27.46 4.02 1.14
N TYR A 82 -27.34 3.47 -0.07
CA TYR A 82 -26.83 4.25 -1.19
C TYR A 82 -27.49 4.00 -2.56
N HIS A 83 -28.77 4.34 -2.70
CA HIS A 83 -29.45 4.43 -4.00
C HIS A 83 -29.19 5.75 -4.76
N THR A 84 -28.16 6.52 -4.41
CA THR A 84 -27.86 7.83 -5.02
C THR A 84 -26.37 8.05 -5.30
N ILE A 85 -25.61 6.97 -5.44
CA ILE A 85 -24.16 7.02 -5.65
C ILE A 85 -23.83 6.70 -7.11
N ASN A 86 -22.95 7.51 -7.70
CA ASN A 86 -22.43 7.27 -9.04
C ASN A 86 -21.73 5.90 -9.11
N ASN A 87 -21.89 5.15 -10.19
CA ASN A 87 -21.29 3.81 -10.34
C ASN A 87 -19.77 3.80 -10.11
N GLN A 88 -19.07 4.88 -10.46
CA GLN A 88 -17.63 5.01 -10.20
C GLN A 88 -17.29 5.08 -8.70
N ASP A 89 -18.12 5.77 -7.93
CA ASP A 89 -17.99 5.84 -6.47
C ASP A 89 -18.36 4.50 -5.82
N LEU A 90 -19.34 3.77 -6.39
CA LEU A 90 -19.70 2.43 -5.94
C LEU A 90 -18.55 1.44 -6.13
N LEU A 91 -17.93 1.41 -7.32
CA LEU A 91 -16.77 0.57 -7.59
C LEU A 91 -15.58 0.92 -6.68
N ALA A 92 -15.31 2.22 -6.48
CA ALA A 92 -14.25 2.66 -5.57
C ALA A 92 -14.50 2.18 -4.13
N ARG A 93 -15.75 2.23 -3.65
CA ARG A 93 -16.13 1.68 -2.34
C ARG A 93 -15.98 0.17 -2.27
N LYS A 94 -16.40 -0.58 -3.29
CA LYS A 94 -16.24 -2.04 -3.34
C LYS A 94 -14.77 -2.46 -3.34
N VAL A 95 -13.91 -1.74 -4.07
CA VAL A 95 -12.45 -1.91 -3.99
C VAL A 95 -11.92 -1.70 -2.57
N LEU A 96 -12.39 -0.67 -1.85
CA LEU A 96 -11.98 -0.41 -0.48
C LEU A 96 -12.43 -1.53 0.49
N VAL A 97 -13.65 -2.04 0.33
CA VAL A 97 -14.12 -3.19 1.14
C VAL A 97 -13.28 -4.43 0.86
N LEU A 98 -12.91 -4.69 -0.39
CA LEU A 98 -12.03 -5.80 -0.75
C LEU A 98 -10.64 -5.66 -0.11
N VAL A 99 -10.06 -4.45 -0.09
CA VAL A 99 -8.82 -4.15 0.63
C VAL A 99 -8.97 -4.46 2.13
N GLN A 100 -10.10 -4.12 2.74
CA GLN A 100 -10.36 -4.41 4.15
C GLN A 100 -10.45 -5.91 4.45
N ILE A 101 -11.12 -6.70 3.61
CA ILE A 101 -11.19 -8.16 3.76
C ILE A 101 -9.78 -8.75 3.73
N LEU A 102 -8.99 -8.38 2.71
CA LEU A 102 -7.61 -8.84 2.55
C LEU A 102 -6.73 -8.46 3.75
N LEU A 103 -6.84 -7.23 4.25
CA LEU A 103 -6.09 -6.77 5.43
C LEU A 103 -6.57 -7.39 6.74
N LYS A 104 -7.87 -7.67 6.90
CA LYS A 104 -8.42 -8.36 8.06
C LYS A 104 -7.86 -9.78 8.11
N ASN A 105 -7.94 -10.52 7.02
CA ASN A 105 -7.41 -11.88 6.91
C ASN A 105 -5.91 -11.90 7.17
N TYR A 106 -5.17 -10.95 6.58
CA TYR A 106 -3.76 -10.76 6.92
C TYR A 106 -3.57 -10.49 8.42
N LYS A 107 -4.34 -9.59 9.04
CA LYS A 107 -4.18 -9.27 10.47
C LYS A 107 -4.30 -10.51 11.35
N ILE A 108 -5.22 -11.42 11.04
CA ILE A 108 -5.46 -12.67 11.78
C ILE A 108 -4.61 -13.87 11.30
N LYS A 109 -3.73 -13.68 10.30
CA LYS A 109 -2.88 -14.71 9.67
C LYS A 109 -3.66 -15.81 8.93
N GLN A 110 -4.76 -15.43 8.31
CA GLN A 110 -5.56 -16.30 7.46
C GLN A 110 -5.30 -15.99 5.98
N LEU A 111 -5.22 -17.02 5.15
CA LEU A 111 -5.22 -16.87 3.69
C LEU A 111 -6.62 -16.47 3.22
N THR A 112 -6.71 -15.69 2.16
CA THR A 112 -8.01 -15.25 1.63
C THR A 112 -8.41 -16.16 0.48
N THR A 113 -9.59 -16.76 0.57
CA THR A 113 -10.16 -17.54 -0.54
C THR A 113 -10.89 -16.62 -1.51
N MET A 114 -11.08 -17.08 -2.75
CA MET A 114 -11.99 -16.43 -3.68
C MET A 114 -13.38 -16.24 -3.08
N GLU A 115 -13.89 -17.24 -2.34
CA GLU A 115 -15.19 -17.19 -1.67
C GLU A 115 -15.29 -16.03 -0.66
N ASP A 116 -14.24 -15.76 0.11
CA ASP A 116 -14.19 -14.62 1.04
C ASP A 116 -14.32 -13.28 0.30
N MET A 117 -13.71 -13.16 -0.89
CA MET A 117 -13.74 -11.93 -1.70
C MET A 117 -15.05 -11.77 -2.46
N MET A 118 -15.70 -12.87 -2.84
CA MET A 118 -16.98 -12.84 -3.56
C MET A 118 -18.15 -12.40 -2.68
N GLN A 119 -18.02 -12.46 -1.35
CA GLN A 119 -19.10 -12.08 -0.42
C GLN A 119 -19.52 -10.60 -0.53
N VAL A 120 -18.69 -9.75 -1.12
CA VAL A 120 -18.96 -8.30 -1.26
C VAL A 120 -19.34 -7.87 -2.67
N ILE A 121 -19.54 -8.85 -3.56
CA ILE A 121 -19.78 -8.62 -4.99
C ILE A 121 -21.15 -9.17 -5.33
N ASP A 122 -21.97 -8.31 -5.90
CA ASP A 122 -23.29 -8.69 -6.38
C ASP A 122 -23.14 -9.51 -7.66
N LYS A 123 -24.13 -10.38 -7.94
CA LYS A 123 -24.11 -11.20 -9.17
C LYS A 123 -23.98 -10.37 -10.46
N GLU A 124 -24.42 -9.13 -10.43
CA GLU A 124 -24.38 -8.25 -11.60
C GLU A 124 -22.95 -7.73 -11.89
N GLU A 125 -22.04 -7.82 -10.92
CA GLU A 125 -20.69 -7.26 -10.97
C GLU A 125 -19.58 -8.32 -11.05
N ILE A 126 -19.96 -9.59 -11.22
CA ILE A 126 -18.99 -10.71 -11.34
C ILE A 126 -17.96 -10.42 -12.43
N ASN A 127 -18.40 -9.83 -13.55
CA ASN A 127 -17.55 -9.50 -14.69
C ASN A 127 -16.55 -8.38 -14.37
N ASP A 128 -16.87 -7.50 -13.42
CA ASP A 128 -16.00 -6.41 -12.98
C ASP A 128 -15.00 -6.85 -11.90
N PHE A 129 -15.17 -8.06 -11.34
CA PHE A 129 -14.32 -8.53 -10.25
C PHE A 129 -12.83 -8.54 -10.56
N PRO A 130 -12.34 -9.03 -11.72
CA PRO A 130 -10.92 -9.03 -12.01
C PRO A 130 -10.32 -7.62 -11.93
N GLU A 131 -11.06 -6.62 -12.41
CA GLU A 131 -10.67 -5.21 -12.38
C GLU A 131 -10.75 -4.62 -10.97
N MET A 132 -11.76 -4.99 -10.18
CA MET A 132 -11.85 -4.63 -8.75
C MET A 132 -10.69 -5.23 -7.95
N LEU A 133 -10.36 -6.50 -8.16
CA LEU A 133 -9.25 -7.19 -7.51
C LEU A 133 -7.91 -6.56 -7.89
N ARG A 134 -7.71 -6.23 -9.17
CA ARG A 134 -6.52 -5.52 -9.64
C ARG A 134 -6.35 -4.18 -8.91
N LYS A 135 -7.40 -3.36 -8.85
CA LYS A 135 -7.38 -2.07 -8.13
C LYS A 135 -7.11 -2.25 -6.64
N ALA A 136 -7.70 -3.27 -6.00
CA ALA A 136 -7.43 -3.57 -4.59
C ALA A 136 -5.97 -3.99 -4.36
N ALA A 137 -5.42 -4.84 -5.23
CA ALA A 137 -4.03 -5.26 -5.19
C ALA A 137 -3.07 -4.07 -5.37
N GLU A 138 -3.39 -3.13 -6.27
CA GLU A 138 -2.61 -1.89 -6.45
C GLU A 138 -2.62 -1.04 -5.18
N ARG A 139 -3.80 -0.80 -4.59
CA ARG A 139 -3.90 -0.02 -3.34
C ARG A 139 -3.11 -0.67 -2.19
N LEU A 140 -3.14 -1.99 -2.06
CA LEU A 140 -2.35 -2.74 -1.10
C LEU A 140 -0.84 -2.60 -1.35
N ALA A 141 -0.43 -2.67 -2.61
CA ALA A 141 0.96 -2.53 -3.04
C ALA A 141 1.51 -1.12 -2.84
N ASP A 142 0.64 -0.11 -2.91
CA ASP A 142 1.00 1.31 -2.85
C ASP A 142 1.04 1.85 -1.43
N VAL A 143 0.10 1.44 -0.57
CA VAL A 143 0.02 1.93 0.81
C VAL A 143 0.79 1.04 1.78
N PHE A 144 0.57 -0.27 1.70
CA PHE A 144 1.11 -1.23 2.67
C PHE A 144 2.39 -1.91 2.20
N ALA A 145 2.79 -1.69 0.95
CA ALA A 145 3.91 -2.37 0.28
C ALA A 145 3.82 -3.90 0.40
N VAL A 146 2.63 -4.44 0.12
CA VAL A 146 2.38 -5.88 0.05
C VAL A 146 1.85 -6.25 -1.34
N GLU A 147 2.23 -7.42 -1.83
CA GLU A 147 1.77 -7.99 -3.09
C GLU A 147 0.69 -9.02 -2.82
N LEU A 148 -0.45 -8.90 -3.50
CA LEU A 148 -1.45 -9.96 -3.54
C LEU A 148 -0.95 -11.07 -4.48
N ARG A 149 -0.81 -12.29 -3.96
CA ARG A 149 -0.36 -13.44 -4.75
C ARG A 149 -1.31 -14.62 -4.57
N GLU A 150 -1.68 -15.26 -5.66
CA GLU A 150 -2.35 -16.56 -5.64
C GLU A 150 -1.33 -17.64 -5.27
N VAL A 151 -1.56 -18.34 -4.16
CA VAL A 151 -0.64 -19.34 -3.60
C VAL A 151 -1.11 -20.78 -3.86
N GLU A 152 -2.40 -20.99 -4.13
CA GLU A 152 -2.96 -22.29 -4.51
C GLU A 152 -4.07 -22.10 -5.55
N SER A 153 -3.82 -22.48 -6.80
CA SER A 153 -4.75 -22.24 -7.91
C SER A 153 -5.98 -23.13 -7.90
N SER A 154 -5.86 -24.38 -7.44
CA SER A 154 -6.97 -25.34 -7.39
C SER A 154 -8.11 -24.89 -6.48
N ARG A 155 -7.78 -24.14 -5.43
CA ARG A 155 -8.73 -23.60 -4.44
C ARG A 155 -8.89 -22.08 -4.53
N ARG A 156 -8.20 -21.42 -5.48
CA ARG A 156 -8.12 -19.96 -5.63
C ARG A 156 -7.88 -19.26 -4.29
N VAL A 157 -6.74 -19.58 -3.68
CA VAL A 157 -6.32 -19.05 -2.37
C VAL A 157 -5.22 -18.03 -2.57
N TYR A 158 -5.33 -16.91 -1.87
CA TYR A 158 -4.46 -15.75 -1.98
C TYR A 158 -3.77 -15.42 -0.65
N ASP A 159 -2.53 -14.95 -0.73
CA ASP A 159 -1.77 -14.39 0.38
C ASP A 159 -1.33 -12.95 0.05
N LEU A 160 -1.12 -12.13 1.09
CA LEU A 160 -0.48 -10.82 0.97
C LEU A 160 0.97 -10.95 1.41
N ILE A 161 1.91 -10.75 0.48
CA ILE A 161 3.35 -10.93 0.70
C ILE A 161 4.03 -9.58 0.81
N SER A 162 4.76 -9.36 1.90
CA SER A 162 5.53 -8.14 2.10
C SER A 162 6.63 -7.96 1.05
N LYS A 163 6.72 -6.77 0.44
CA LYS A 163 7.77 -6.42 -0.55
C LYS A 163 9.19 -6.39 0.05
N LEU A 164 9.32 -6.20 1.36
CA LEU A 164 10.59 -6.35 2.09
C LEU A 164 10.55 -7.60 2.98
N LYS A 165 11.70 -8.20 3.28
CA LYS A 165 11.81 -9.43 4.09
C LYS A 165 11.78 -9.12 5.60
N LEU A 166 10.78 -8.33 5.99
CA LEU A 166 10.48 -8.01 7.38
C LEU A 166 9.95 -9.25 8.12
N PRO A 167 10.33 -9.47 9.40
CA PRO A 167 9.86 -10.61 10.17
C PRO A 167 8.34 -10.73 10.21
N ASN A 168 7.84 -11.97 10.24
CA ASN A 168 6.41 -12.27 10.30
C ASN A 168 5.63 -11.67 9.12
N ASN A 169 6.19 -11.80 7.91
CA ASN A 169 5.64 -11.30 6.65
C ASN A 169 5.29 -9.79 6.70
N GLY A 170 6.11 -8.96 7.35
CA GLY A 170 5.85 -7.52 7.48
C GLY A 170 5.26 -7.05 8.81
N ARG A 171 4.83 -7.94 9.72
CA ARG A 171 4.19 -7.53 10.99
C ARG A 171 5.17 -7.03 12.06
N VAL A 172 6.48 -7.31 11.90
CA VAL A 172 7.62 -6.97 12.78
C VAL A 172 7.65 -7.71 14.12
N ARG A 173 6.51 -8.12 14.68
CA ARG A 173 6.45 -9.05 15.82
C ARG A 173 5.58 -10.25 15.49
N ALA A 174 5.80 -11.35 16.21
CA ALA A 174 4.93 -12.50 16.12
C ALA A 174 3.54 -12.15 16.65
N GLY A 175 2.51 -12.64 15.98
CA GLY A 175 1.12 -12.45 16.39
C GLY A 175 0.31 -11.72 15.32
N GLN A 176 -0.86 -11.25 15.72
CA GLN A 176 -1.77 -10.52 14.85
C GLN A 176 -1.30 -9.08 14.62
N GLY A 177 -1.64 -8.51 13.48
CA GLY A 177 -1.33 -7.11 13.17
C GLY A 177 -1.21 -6.84 11.68
N PHE A 178 -1.26 -5.56 11.33
CA PHE A 178 -1.13 -5.06 9.97
C PHE A 178 0.34 -5.01 9.48
N PRO A 179 0.57 -5.02 8.16
CA PRO A 179 1.90 -4.94 7.57
C PRO A 179 2.52 -3.57 7.86
N LYS A 180 3.81 -3.55 8.20
CA LYS A 180 4.59 -2.34 8.51
C LYS A 180 5.61 -2.00 7.42
N THR A 181 5.53 -2.73 6.30
CA THR A 181 6.46 -2.61 5.17
C THR A 181 6.32 -1.26 4.49
N GLY A 182 5.09 -0.85 4.17
CA GLY A 182 4.83 0.49 3.62
C GLY A 182 5.34 1.60 4.53
N PHE A 183 5.07 1.50 5.84
CA PHE A 183 5.56 2.48 6.82
C PHE A 183 7.09 2.56 6.86
N LEU A 184 7.80 1.43 6.80
CA LEU A 184 9.26 1.43 6.70
C LEU A 184 9.72 2.11 5.40
N MET A 185 9.11 1.79 4.26
CA MET A 185 9.44 2.42 2.98
C MET A 185 9.20 3.94 3.00
N THR A 186 8.12 4.41 3.65
CA THR A 186 7.87 5.83 3.87
C THR A 186 8.99 6.47 4.70
N VAL A 187 9.42 5.87 5.81
CA VAL A 187 10.51 6.41 6.65
C VAL A 187 11.83 6.44 5.87
N LEU A 188 12.15 5.38 5.11
CA LEU A 188 13.32 5.37 4.22
C LEU A 188 13.23 6.49 3.16
N GLY A 189 12.02 6.74 2.64
CA GLY A 189 11.73 7.85 1.74
C GLY A 189 12.01 9.21 2.34
N ILE A 190 11.52 9.47 3.56
CA ILE A 190 11.79 10.73 4.28
C ILE A 190 13.29 10.95 4.47
N ILE A 191 14.04 9.90 4.84
CA ILE A 191 15.50 9.98 4.99
C ILE A 191 16.18 10.29 3.66
N PHE A 192 15.76 9.61 2.58
CA PHE A 192 16.33 9.84 1.25
C PHE A 192 16.08 11.29 0.79
N MET A 193 14.84 11.77 0.91
CA MET A 193 14.46 13.14 0.58
C MET A 193 15.19 14.21 1.41
N SER A 194 15.67 13.84 2.60
CA SER A 194 16.47 14.72 3.48
C SER A 194 17.97 14.70 3.17
N GLY A 195 18.40 14.07 2.08
CA GLY A 195 19.82 13.98 1.71
C GLY A 195 20.54 12.77 2.32
N ASN A 196 19.83 11.63 2.43
CA ASN A 196 20.31 10.36 3.00
C ASN A 196 20.60 10.36 4.51
N CYS A 197 20.33 11.47 5.19
CA CYS A 197 20.36 11.59 6.64
C CYS A 197 19.23 12.53 7.07
N ALA A 198 18.44 12.15 8.07
CA ALA A 198 17.35 12.98 8.59
C ALA A 198 17.43 13.07 10.12
N ARG A 199 17.30 14.29 10.65
CA ARG A 199 17.17 14.48 12.10
C ARG A 199 15.88 13.83 12.60
N GLU A 200 15.89 13.31 13.82
CA GLU A 200 14.72 12.68 14.42
C GLU A 200 13.51 13.64 14.41
N GLU A 201 13.73 14.92 14.70
CA GLU A 201 12.67 15.95 14.72
C GLU A 201 12.03 16.15 13.35
N ASP A 202 12.82 16.05 12.28
CA ASP A 202 12.35 16.23 10.90
C ASP A 202 11.49 15.04 10.47
N ILE A 203 11.87 13.82 10.86
CA ILE A 203 11.05 12.61 10.62
C ILE A 203 9.70 12.75 11.33
N TRP A 204 9.70 13.12 12.62
CA TRP A 204 8.46 13.27 13.38
C TRP A 204 7.58 14.41 12.86
N ARG A 205 8.19 15.49 12.38
CA ARG A 205 7.44 16.59 11.75
C ARG A 205 6.73 16.11 10.49
N THR A 206 7.39 15.33 9.64
CA THR A 206 6.77 14.79 8.41
C THR A 206 5.70 13.75 8.72
N LEU A 207 5.94 12.84 9.68
CA LEU A 207 4.97 11.83 10.10
C LEU A 207 3.71 12.42 10.74
N ARG A 208 3.82 13.59 11.39
CA ARG A 208 2.67 14.29 11.96
C ARG A 208 1.62 14.65 10.91
N TYR A 209 2.05 15.04 9.71
CA TYR A 209 1.14 15.34 8.59
C TYR A 209 0.40 14.10 8.10
N MET A 210 0.89 12.89 8.41
CA MET A 210 0.23 11.61 8.11
C MET A 210 -0.58 11.09 9.32
N GLY A 211 -0.82 11.90 10.35
CA GLY A 211 -1.52 11.47 11.56
C GLY A 211 -0.72 10.53 12.47
N VAL A 212 0.59 10.38 12.26
CA VAL A 212 1.45 9.49 13.06
C VAL A 212 2.26 10.32 14.07
N TYR A 213 2.09 10.03 15.35
CA TYR A 213 2.68 10.79 16.46
C TYR A 213 3.62 9.92 17.29
N SER A 214 4.74 10.49 17.74
CA SER A 214 5.62 9.84 18.72
C SER A 214 4.92 9.71 20.08
N GLY A 215 5.08 8.57 20.75
CA GLY A 215 4.53 8.33 22.09
C GLY A 215 3.02 8.02 22.14
N LYS A 216 2.31 8.10 21.01
CA LYS A 216 0.91 7.68 20.91
C LYS A 216 0.80 6.35 20.19
N LYS A 217 -0.07 5.46 20.66
CA LYS A 217 -0.35 4.19 19.98
C LYS A 217 -1.21 4.44 18.73
N HIS A 218 -0.68 4.11 17.57
CA HIS A 218 -1.38 4.08 16.28
C HIS A 218 -2.06 2.72 16.06
N GLN A 219 -3.26 2.69 15.48
CA GLN A 219 -4.03 1.46 15.29
C GLN A 219 -3.30 0.43 14.41
N ILE A 220 -2.60 0.92 13.39
CA ILE A 220 -1.89 0.07 12.42
C ILE A 220 -0.43 -0.22 12.85
N TYR A 221 0.26 0.79 13.36
CA TYR A 221 1.71 0.74 13.57
C TYR A 221 2.11 0.39 15.01
N GLY A 222 1.15 0.39 15.95
CA GLY A 222 1.44 0.25 17.37
C GLY A 222 2.08 1.54 17.89
N GLU A 223 3.11 1.45 18.71
CA GLU A 223 3.85 2.64 19.18
C GLU A 223 4.94 3.01 18.15
N PRO A 224 4.77 4.10 17.37
CA PRO A 224 5.65 4.39 16.24
C PRO A 224 7.09 4.69 16.65
N ARG A 225 7.31 5.31 17.82
CA ARG A 225 8.67 5.66 18.27
C ARG A 225 9.50 4.40 18.48
N LYS A 226 8.96 3.42 19.20
CA LYS A 226 9.56 2.10 19.40
C LYS A 226 9.74 1.34 18.10
N LEU A 227 8.76 1.44 17.19
CA LEU A 227 8.87 0.79 15.88
C LEU A 227 10.09 1.31 15.10
N ILE A 228 10.25 2.63 15.01
CA ILE A 228 11.35 3.28 14.28
C ILE A 228 12.67 3.12 15.02
N THR A 229 12.78 3.61 16.26
CA THR A 229 14.04 3.70 17.02
C THR A 229 14.58 2.37 17.53
N GLN A 230 13.72 1.35 17.72
CA GLN A 230 14.15 0.05 18.26
C GLN A 230 13.99 -1.06 17.24
N ASN A 231 12.77 -1.27 16.74
CA ASN A 231 12.49 -2.44 15.91
C ASN A 231 13.18 -2.37 14.55
N PHE A 232 13.04 -1.30 13.79
CA PHE A 232 13.70 -1.14 12.49
C PHE A 232 15.21 -0.98 12.60
N VAL A 233 15.71 -0.35 13.68
CA VAL A 233 17.14 -0.27 13.99
C VAL A 233 17.72 -1.64 14.32
N LYS A 234 17.06 -2.43 15.18
CA LYS A 234 17.48 -3.80 15.51
C LYS A 234 17.50 -4.69 14.26
N LEU A 235 16.54 -4.50 13.36
CA LEU A 235 16.47 -5.21 12.08
C LEU A 235 17.45 -4.67 11.02
N LYS A 236 18.26 -3.65 11.34
CA LYS A 236 19.29 -3.06 10.47
C LYS A 236 18.74 -2.41 9.19
N TYR A 237 17.45 -2.04 9.17
CA TYR A 237 16.90 -1.21 8.09
C TYR A 237 17.17 0.28 8.32
N LEU A 238 17.28 0.68 9.59
CA LEU A 238 17.63 2.04 9.98
C LEU A 238 18.89 2.02 10.83
N GLU A 239 19.70 3.06 10.69
CA GLU A 239 20.70 3.43 11.69
C GLU A 239 20.18 4.62 12.46
N TYR A 240 20.41 4.61 13.78
CA TYR A 240 20.00 5.69 14.67
C TYR A 240 21.20 6.06 15.53
N ARG A 241 21.67 7.31 15.40
CA ARG A 241 22.90 7.77 16.05
C ARG A 241 22.77 9.20 16.55
N GLN A 242 23.58 9.54 17.54
CA GLN A 242 23.67 10.90 18.05
C GLN A 242 24.49 11.76 17.09
N VAL A 243 24.03 12.98 16.84
CA VAL A 243 24.76 13.99 16.07
C VAL A 243 25.98 14.43 16.87
N ALA A 244 27.16 14.38 16.25
CA ALA A 244 28.42 14.75 16.91
C ALA A 244 28.37 16.19 17.45
N ASN A 245 28.85 16.40 18.67
CA ASN A 245 28.92 17.70 19.35
C ASN A 245 27.58 18.41 19.53
N SER A 246 26.46 17.69 19.51
CA SER A 246 25.14 18.25 19.81
C SER A 246 24.96 18.48 21.32
N ASN A 247 24.67 19.73 21.71
CA ASN A 247 24.27 20.11 23.06
C ASN A 247 23.01 21.01 23.01
N PRO A 248 21.82 20.51 23.39
CA PRO A 248 21.54 19.18 23.93
C PRO A 248 21.74 18.06 22.88
N PRO A 249 21.87 16.78 23.30
CA PRO A 249 21.96 15.63 22.40
C PRO A 249 20.84 15.62 21.36
N GLN A 250 21.21 15.60 20.08
CA GLN A 250 20.31 15.44 18.93
C GLN A 250 20.59 14.11 18.24
N TYR A 251 19.56 13.54 17.61
CA TYR A 251 19.68 12.25 16.94
C TYR A 251 19.30 12.35 15.47
N GLU A 252 19.90 11.49 14.66
CA GLU A 252 19.64 11.39 13.23
C GLU A 252 19.50 9.93 12.80
N PHE A 253 18.77 9.74 11.71
CA PHE A 253 18.55 8.46 11.07
C PHE A 253 19.18 8.40 9.69
N LEU A 254 19.71 7.23 9.38
CA LEU A 254 20.22 6.86 8.07
C LEU A 254 19.61 5.52 7.65
N TRP A 255 19.73 5.18 6.37
CA TRP A 255 19.44 3.82 5.92
C TRP A 255 20.48 2.86 6.52
N GLY A 256 20.00 1.75 7.07
CA GLY A 256 20.87 0.67 7.53
C GLY A 256 21.24 -0.30 6.40
N PRO A 257 22.21 -1.19 6.65
CA PRO A 257 22.74 -2.09 5.63
C PRO A 257 21.66 -3.03 5.04
N LYS A 258 20.65 -3.40 5.82
CA LYS A 258 19.55 -4.25 5.34
C LYS A 258 18.63 -3.52 4.37
N ALA A 259 18.45 -2.20 4.52
CA ALA A 259 17.70 -1.41 3.55
C ALA A 259 18.42 -1.37 2.19
N TYR A 260 19.74 -1.11 2.19
CA TYR A 260 20.53 -1.14 0.95
C TYR A 260 20.58 -2.50 0.27
N ALA A 261 20.48 -3.59 1.05
CA ALA A 261 20.48 -4.96 0.53
C ALA A 261 19.12 -5.39 -0.06
N GLU A 262 18.00 -4.92 0.50
CA GLU A 262 16.65 -5.34 0.07
C GLU A 262 15.95 -4.35 -0.85
N THR A 263 16.40 -3.10 -0.92
CA THR A 263 15.83 -2.07 -1.78
C THR A 263 16.91 -1.11 -2.31
N ASN A 264 16.51 -0.19 -3.18
CA ASN A 264 17.36 0.87 -3.73
C ASN A 264 16.63 2.21 -3.70
N LYS A 265 17.38 3.29 -3.93
CA LYS A 265 16.83 4.66 -3.91
C LYS A 265 15.71 4.84 -4.93
N MET A 266 15.81 4.19 -6.09
CA MET A 266 14.80 4.28 -7.15
C MET A 266 13.47 3.63 -6.75
N THR A 267 13.50 2.45 -6.13
CA THR A 267 12.32 1.75 -5.61
C THR A 267 11.63 2.58 -4.53
N ILE A 268 12.40 3.18 -3.61
CA ILE A 268 11.84 4.04 -2.57
C ILE A 268 11.26 5.33 -3.16
N LEU A 269 11.94 5.95 -4.13
CA LEU A 269 11.44 7.13 -4.81
C LEU A 269 10.11 6.85 -5.53
N LYS A 270 10.04 5.74 -6.30
CA LYS A 270 8.80 5.30 -6.96
C LYS A 270 7.68 5.04 -5.97
N PHE A 271 7.98 4.42 -4.84
CA PHE A 271 7.00 4.17 -3.78
C PHE A 271 6.44 5.48 -3.20
N VAL A 272 7.31 6.40 -2.78
CA VAL A 272 6.89 7.70 -2.22
C VAL A 272 6.12 8.51 -3.26
N ALA A 273 6.59 8.55 -4.50
CA ALA A 273 5.94 9.26 -5.59
C ALA A 273 4.51 8.73 -5.81
N LYS A 274 4.34 7.41 -5.81
CA LYS A 274 3.05 6.74 -5.98
C LYS A 274 2.08 6.99 -4.82
N VAL A 275 2.55 6.98 -3.57
CA VAL A 275 1.72 7.32 -2.40
C VAL A 275 1.15 8.74 -2.48
N ASN A 276 1.83 9.64 -3.19
CA ASN A 276 1.42 11.03 -3.33
C ASN A 276 0.75 11.34 -4.68
N ASP A 277 0.52 10.33 -5.53
CA ASP A 277 0.03 10.51 -6.91
C ASP A 277 0.87 11.49 -7.75
N ILE A 278 2.19 11.54 -7.50
CA ILE A 278 3.16 12.40 -8.20
C ILE A 278 4.11 11.52 -9.00
N PRO A 279 4.49 11.86 -10.25
CA PRO A 279 5.50 11.10 -10.97
C PRO A 279 6.90 11.30 -10.36
N PRO A 280 7.76 10.26 -10.32
CA PRO A 280 9.13 10.37 -9.76
C PRO A 280 9.97 11.49 -10.38
N SER A 281 9.72 11.82 -11.65
CA SER A 281 10.39 12.89 -12.39
C SER A 281 10.14 14.29 -11.82
N CYS A 282 9.12 14.48 -10.99
CA CYS A 282 8.91 15.73 -10.24
C CYS A 282 9.96 15.95 -9.13
N PHE A 283 10.84 14.99 -8.88
CA PHE A 283 11.97 15.10 -7.96
C PHE A 283 13.29 14.92 -8.72
N PRO A 284 13.66 15.86 -9.62
CA PRO A 284 14.75 15.66 -10.58
C PRO A 284 16.08 15.28 -9.90
N ASP A 285 16.44 15.99 -8.84
CA ASP A 285 17.68 15.72 -8.12
C ASP A 285 17.71 14.33 -7.45
N LEU A 286 16.58 13.92 -6.85
CA LEU A 286 16.47 12.60 -6.22
C LEU A 286 16.40 11.50 -7.26
N TYR A 287 15.75 11.75 -8.40
CA TYR A 287 15.68 10.82 -9.51
C TYR A 287 17.06 10.58 -10.12
N GLU A 288 17.84 11.64 -10.34
CA GLU A 288 19.22 11.54 -10.82
C GLU A 288 20.12 10.79 -9.82
N GLU A 289 20.02 11.10 -8.53
CA GLU A 289 20.77 10.39 -7.49
C GLU A 289 20.39 8.90 -7.44
N ALA A 290 19.10 8.58 -7.56
CA ALA A 290 18.60 7.23 -7.56
C ALA A 290 19.04 6.44 -8.81
N LEU A 291 19.10 7.08 -9.97
CA LEU A 291 19.63 6.48 -11.19
C LEU A 291 21.12 6.14 -11.07
N LYS A 292 21.92 7.03 -10.49
CA LYS A 292 23.36 6.80 -10.25
C LYS A 292 23.60 5.60 -9.32
N ASP A 293 22.79 5.48 -8.26
CA ASP A 293 22.86 4.36 -7.31
C ASP A 293 22.51 3.01 -7.98
N ASP A 294 21.49 2.99 -8.85
CA ASP A 294 21.04 1.79 -9.55
C ASP A 294 22.04 1.33 -10.62
N GLN A 295 22.59 2.26 -11.40
CA GLN A 295 23.68 1.99 -12.35
C GLN A 295 24.95 1.54 -11.64
N GLY A 296 25.27 2.19 -10.51
CA GLY A 296 26.37 1.82 -9.64
C GLY A 296 26.27 0.37 -9.22
N LYS A 297 25.16 -0.08 -8.62
CA LYS A 297 24.99 -1.49 -8.20
C LYS A 297 25.17 -2.50 -9.33
N ASN A 298 24.77 -2.15 -10.55
CA ASN A 298 24.96 -3.00 -11.73
C ASN A 298 26.42 -3.03 -12.23
N GLN A 299 27.23 -2.02 -11.91
CA GLN A 299 28.64 -1.92 -12.32
C GLN A 299 29.64 -2.18 -11.17
N SER A 300 29.21 -2.10 -9.91
CA SER A 300 30.07 -1.91 -8.73
C SER A 300 29.99 -3.04 -7.70
N ASN A 301 30.17 -4.29 -8.14
CA ASN A 301 30.92 -5.28 -7.36
C ASN A 301 32.44 -4.90 -7.24
N ARG A 302 32.75 -3.62 -7.42
CA ARG A 302 34.08 -3.00 -7.45
C ARG A 302 33.94 -1.64 -6.75
N ASN A 303 34.39 -1.59 -5.49
CA ASN A 303 34.78 -0.38 -4.73
C ASN A 303 33.65 0.42 -4.05
N VAL A 304 33.54 0.22 -2.73
CA VAL A 304 32.80 1.07 -1.78
C VAL A 304 33.65 2.28 -1.43
N SER A 305 33.13 3.49 -1.62
CA SER A 305 33.71 4.71 -1.04
C SER A 305 32.62 5.59 -0.43
N SER A 306 32.82 5.92 0.83
CA SER A 306 31.99 6.78 1.67
C SER A 306 31.98 8.22 1.17
N ALA A 307 30.81 8.85 1.07
CA ALA A 307 30.69 10.27 0.77
C ALA A 307 29.76 11.01 1.76
N ILE A 308 30.21 12.21 2.07
CA ILE A 308 29.82 13.20 3.09
C ILE A 308 28.42 13.82 2.83
N CYS A 309 27.68 14.12 3.91
CA CYS A 309 26.38 14.80 3.88
C CYS A 309 26.44 16.22 3.28
N PRO A 310 25.58 16.58 2.31
CA PRO A 310 25.33 17.97 1.92
C PRO A 310 24.10 18.57 2.64
N LYS A 311 24.01 19.91 2.61
CA LYS A 311 23.00 20.79 3.24
C LYS A 311 21.55 20.29 3.12
N ALA A 312 20.80 20.47 4.21
CA ALA A 312 19.35 20.24 4.28
C ALA A 312 18.61 20.93 3.13
N ARG A 313 17.92 20.16 2.29
CA ARG A 313 16.94 20.68 1.33
C ARG A 313 15.63 20.94 2.05
N ALA A 314 15.15 22.19 2.03
CA ALA A 314 13.81 22.49 2.48
C ALA A 314 12.81 21.97 1.43
N PHE A 315 12.20 20.82 1.68
CA PHE A 315 11.07 20.32 0.90
C PHE A 315 9.80 20.39 1.74
N THR A 316 8.86 21.22 1.32
CA THR A 316 7.47 21.14 1.75
C THR A 316 6.82 19.98 1.03
N PHE A 317 6.44 18.95 1.79
CA PHE A 317 5.56 17.89 1.32
C PHE A 317 4.19 18.51 1.03
N VAL A 318 3.90 18.78 -0.25
CA VAL A 318 2.56 19.21 -0.68
C VAL A 318 1.71 17.95 -0.77
N MET A 319 1.07 17.59 0.34
CA MET A 319 -0.14 16.78 0.28
C MET A 319 -1.31 17.72 0.05
N CYS A 320 -2.02 17.54 -1.06
CA CYS A 320 -3.29 18.21 -1.29
C CYS A 320 -4.21 17.97 -0.09
N PRO A 321 -4.70 19.02 0.61
CA PRO A 321 -5.64 18.86 1.71
C PRO A 321 -7.03 18.60 1.12
N GLY A 322 -7.32 17.34 0.79
CA GLY A 322 -8.68 16.86 0.58
C GLY A 322 -9.24 16.38 1.92
N PHE A 323 -10.23 17.08 2.46
CA PHE A 323 -10.89 16.87 3.77
C PHE A 323 -10.17 17.46 4.99
N ALA A 324 -10.03 18.79 4.98
CA ALA A 324 -10.39 19.54 6.18
C ALA A 324 -11.92 19.48 6.33
N CYS A 325 -12.42 18.69 7.29
CA CYS A 325 -13.77 18.85 7.83
C CYS A 325 -13.71 18.73 9.36
N PHE A 326 -13.70 19.88 10.02
CA PHE A 326 -13.96 20.12 11.46
C PHE A 326 -15.40 19.72 11.86
N PRO A 327 -15.87 19.87 13.14
CA PRO A 327 -15.18 20.03 14.44
C PRO A 327 -15.75 19.08 15.54
N ALA A 328 -15.11 19.01 16.72
CA ALA A 328 -15.81 18.61 17.96
C ALA A 328 -15.37 19.49 19.14
N GLN A 329 -16.37 20.11 19.76
CA GLN A 329 -16.36 21.01 20.91
C GLN A 329 -15.89 20.30 22.19
N VAL A 330 -15.07 20.96 23.02
CA VAL A 330 -15.39 21.52 24.35
C VAL A 330 -14.43 22.69 24.60
#